data_AF-A0A4R0YTB7-F1
#
_entry.id   AF-A0A4R0YTB7-F1
#
_cell.length_a   1.000
_cell.length_b   1.000
_cell.length_c   1.000
_cell.angle_alpha   90.00
_cell.angle_beta   90.00
_cell.angle_gamma   90.00
#
_symmetry.space_group_name_H-M   'P 1'
#
loop_
_entity.id
_entity.type
_entity.pdbx_description
1 polymer ?
#
loop_
_entity_poly.entity_id
_entity_poly.type
_entity_poly.pdbx_seq_one_letter_code
_entity_poly.pdbx_strand_id
1 'polypeptide(L)'
;MEIKAMPDVRPISDADVERALRAVRDYFRELISESQLYEGELLEFFKSLTAESPRALAVVAFSYIDEKLATLMRQHMNPDISGGLDSLFKSFGPLSTASGRIKIAASLRWLRPSTYRHLEVLRKIRNEFAHSPFLNSFDEAPVRDFLGQFEPLEKALWSFMDDRLLPYEGVSRRQLYHLRATLTCARMIEEVTCAPRAISMGLSPSALHEDGFSVVPKPFKELVRASLEVAMHVAPKPI
;
A
#
# COMPACT_ATOMS: atom_id res chain seq x y z
N MET A 1 48.00 -38.59 10.50
CA MET A 1 47.09 -37.43 10.47
C MET A 1 45.81 -37.90 11.16
N GLU A 2 45.69 -37.69 12.47
CA GLU A 2 44.51 -38.11 13.23
C GLU A 2 43.32 -37.22 12.88
N ILE A 3 42.23 -37.83 12.40
CA ILE A 3 40.96 -37.16 12.19
C ILE A 3 40.38 -36.92 13.58
N LYS A 4 40.48 -35.68 14.08
CA LYS A 4 39.84 -35.25 15.32
C LYS A 4 38.35 -35.52 15.19
N ALA A 5 37.81 -36.39 16.03
CA ALA A 5 36.37 -36.69 16.04
C ALA A 5 35.60 -35.36 16.16
N MET A 6 34.69 -35.11 15.21
CA MET A 6 33.81 -33.95 15.29
C MET A 6 33.01 -34.06 16.59
N PRO A 7 32.87 -32.96 17.37
CA PRO A 7 32.10 -32.99 18.60
C PRO A 7 30.66 -33.44 18.29
N ASP A 8 30.11 -34.27 19.17
CA ASP A 8 28.73 -34.75 19.05
C ASP A 8 27.77 -33.56 19.17
N VAL A 9 27.25 -33.10 18.02
CA VAL A 9 26.34 -31.96 17.97
C VAL A 9 24.95 -32.44 18.33
N ARG A 10 24.41 -31.95 19.45
CA ARG A 10 23.03 -32.30 19.85
C ARG A 10 22.04 -32.02 18.71
N PRO A 11 21.01 -32.87 18.52
CA PRO A 11 19.98 -32.61 17.52
C PRO A 11 19.30 -31.24 17.73
N ILE A 12 18.89 -30.62 16.62
CA ILE A 12 18.12 -29.38 16.62
C ILE A 12 16.73 -29.67 17.17
N SER A 13 16.34 -28.97 18.25
CA SER A 13 15.00 -29.04 18.84
C SER A 13 14.03 -28.06 18.20
N ASP A 14 12.72 -28.27 18.35
CA ASP A 14 11.70 -27.30 17.93
C ASP A 14 11.93 -25.92 18.54
N ALA A 15 12.40 -25.84 19.79
CA ALA A 15 12.74 -24.57 20.43
C ALA A 15 13.93 -23.86 19.77
N ASP A 16 14.88 -24.59 19.19
CA ASP A 16 15.97 -24.02 18.39
C ASP A 16 15.43 -23.43 17.09
N VAL A 17 14.53 -24.16 16.40
CA VAL A 17 13.87 -23.69 15.16
C VAL A 17 13.05 -22.44 15.43
N GLU A 18 12.25 -22.41 16.49
CA GLU A 18 11.46 -21.24 16.84
C GLU A 18 12.33 -20.01 17.16
N ARG A 19 13.46 -20.20 17.87
CA ARG A 19 14.42 -19.11 18.12
C ARG A 19 14.99 -18.57 16.80
N ALA A 20 15.35 -19.45 15.87
CA ALA A 20 15.84 -19.05 14.57
C ALA A 20 14.76 -18.27 13.78
N LEU A 21 13.52 -18.74 13.75
CA LEU A 21 12.41 -18.04 13.07
C LEU A 21 12.13 -16.67 13.68
N ARG A 22 12.16 -16.54 15.01
CA ARG A 22 12.05 -15.26 15.71
C ARG A 22 13.17 -14.30 15.30
N ALA A 23 14.42 -14.78 15.29
CA ALA A 23 15.57 -13.97 14.87
C ALA A 23 15.45 -13.47 13.41
N VAL A 24 14.95 -14.31 12.49
CA VAL A 24 14.70 -13.89 11.09
C VAL A 24 13.65 -12.78 11.02
N ARG A 25 12.58 -12.86 11.82
CA ARG A 25 11.54 -11.82 11.87
C ARG A 25 12.04 -10.52 12.49
N ASP A 26 12.85 -10.60 13.54
CA ASP A 26 13.45 -9.42 14.17
C ASP A 26 14.42 -8.72 13.22
N TYR A 27 15.26 -9.48 12.53
CA TYR A 27 16.14 -8.93 11.48
C TYR A 27 15.34 -8.32 10.32
N PHE A 28 14.22 -8.94 9.92
CA PHE A 28 13.32 -8.35 8.91
C PHE A 28 12.79 -6.98 9.37
N ARG A 29 12.38 -6.84 10.64
CA ARG A 29 11.90 -5.57 11.20
C ARG A 29 12.97 -4.51 11.24
N GLU A 30 14.17 -4.88 11.64
CA GLU A 30 15.33 -3.98 11.66
C GLU A 30 15.61 -3.46 10.24
N LEU A 31 15.69 -4.37 9.26
CA LEU A 31 15.93 -4.02 7.86
C LEU A 31 14.90 -3.03 7.29
N ILE A 32 13.61 -3.24 7.58
CA ILE A 32 12.56 -2.34 7.07
C ILE A 32 12.40 -1.07 7.90
N SER A 33 12.96 -1.00 9.12
CA SER A 33 12.83 0.16 10.00
C SER A 33 13.51 1.41 9.45
N GLU A 34 14.43 1.24 8.50
CA GLU A 34 15.12 2.31 7.78
C GLU A 34 14.46 2.68 6.44
N SER A 35 13.32 2.06 6.10
CA SER A 35 12.62 2.34 4.85
C SER A 35 12.00 3.74 4.86
N GLN A 36 12.19 4.50 3.78
CA GLN A 36 11.44 5.74 3.53
C GLN A 36 10.03 5.39 3.05
N LEU A 37 9.01 5.79 3.80
CA LEU A 37 7.60 5.45 3.52
C LEU A 37 6.76 6.63 3.01
N TYR A 38 7.39 7.77 2.75
CA TYR A 38 6.72 8.96 2.21
C TYR A 38 5.52 9.42 3.05
N GLU A 39 5.53 9.20 4.37
CA GLU A 39 4.40 9.45 5.27
C GLU A 39 3.99 10.93 5.31
N GLY A 40 4.97 11.84 5.40
CA GLY A 40 4.74 13.28 5.39
C GLY A 40 4.27 13.77 4.02
N GLU A 41 4.83 13.21 2.94
CA GLU A 41 4.40 13.52 1.57
C GLU A 41 2.97 13.06 1.33
N LEU A 42 2.61 11.83 1.74
CA LEU A 42 1.26 11.28 1.63
C LEU A 42 0.25 12.15 2.38
N LEU A 43 0.61 12.59 3.60
CA LEU A 43 -0.26 13.44 4.41
C LEU A 43 -0.58 14.76 3.71
N GLU A 44 0.45 15.50 3.30
CA GLU A 44 0.28 16.81 2.68
C GLU A 44 -0.39 16.70 1.31
N PHE A 45 0.02 15.70 0.51
CA PHE A 45 -0.54 15.47 -0.82
C PHE A 45 -2.04 15.17 -0.76
N PHE A 46 -2.48 14.20 0.02
CA PHE A 46 -3.92 13.89 0.03
C PHE A 46 -4.74 14.98 0.72
N LYS A 47 -4.23 15.66 1.76
CA LYS A 47 -4.92 16.84 2.33
C LYS A 47 -5.19 17.91 1.27
N SER A 48 -4.21 18.19 0.39
CA SER A 48 -4.35 19.21 -0.65
C SER A 48 -5.46 18.89 -1.66
N LEU A 49 -5.77 17.60 -1.89
CA LEU A 49 -6.83 17.18 -2.81
C LEU A 49 -8.25 17.48 -2.32
N THR A 50 -8.41 17.92 -1.07
CA THR A 50 -9.73 18.28 -0.51
C THR A 50 -10.37 19.44 -1.25
N ALA A 51 -9.58 20.40 -1.73
CA ALA A 51 -10.06 21.57 -2.47
C ALA A 51 -10.30 21.30 -3.97
N GLU A 52 -9.90 20.14 -4.48
CA GLU A 52 -9.88 19.84 -5.91
C GLU A 52 -11.26 19.44 -6.47
N SER A 53 -11.45 19.69 -7.77
CA SER A 53 -12.61 19.18 -8.50
C SER A 53 -12.66 17.63 -8.46
N PRO A 54 -13.83 16.99 -8.63
CA PRO A 54 -13.92 15.52 -8.66
C PRO A 54 -13.00 14.87 -9.69
N ARG A 55 -12.89 15.47 -10.88
CA ARG A 55 -11.95 15.03 -11.92
C ARG A 55 -10.50 15.16 -11.48
N ALA A 56 -10.12 16.32 -10.94
CA ALA A 56 -8.75 16.55 -10.48
C ALA A 56 -8.39 15.60 -9.33
N LEU A 57 -9.26 15.43 -8.34
CA LEU A 57 -9.11 14.44 -7.26
C LEU A 57 -8.82 13.04 -7.82
N ALA A 58 -9.64 12.54 -8.75
CA ALA A 58 -9.47 11.18 -9.27
C ALA A 58 -8.20 11.01 -10.12
N VAL A 59 -7.92 11.97 -11.00
CA VAL A 59 -6.77 11.89 -11.93
C VAL A 59 -5.45 12.08 -11.19
N VAL A 60 -5.37 13.08 -10.30
CA VAL A 60 -4.14 13.43 -9.58
C VAL A 60 -3.86 12.39 -8.50
N ALA A 61 -4.84 11.95 -7.72
CA ALA A 61 -4.64 10.90 -6.71
C ALA A 61 -4.10 9.60 -7.32
N PHE A 62 -4.70 9.12 -8.42
CA PHE A 62 -4.24 7.89 -9.04
C PHE A 62 -2.86 8.04 -9.69
N SER A 63 -2.54 9.22 -10.25
CA SER A 63 -1.22 9.47 -10.83
C SER A 63 -0.13 9.42 -9.75
N TYR A 64 -0.40 9.95 -8.55
CA TYR A 64 0.49 9.81 -7.40
C TYR A 64 0.64 8.35 -6.96
N ILE A 65 -0.46 7.61 -6.82
CA ILE A 65 -0.44 6.19 -6.44
C ILE A 65 0.40 5.37 -7.44
N ASP A 66 0.22 5.63 -8.73
CA ASP A 66 0.94 4.94 -9.80
C ASP A 66 2.44 5.28 -9.81
N GLU A 67 2.80 6.55 -9.59
CA GLU A 67 4.19 6.98 -9.44
C GLU A 67 4.86 6.31 -8.23
N LYS A 68 4.21 6.31 -7.07
CA LYS A 68 4.73 5.62 -5.88
C LYS A 68 4.89 4.12 -6.08
N LEU A 69 3.93 3.47 -6.75
CA LEU A 69 4.07 2.05 -7.10
C LEU A 69 5.30 1.83 -8.00
N ALA A 70 5.48 2.65 -9.05
CA ALA A 70 6.63 2.54 -9.93
C ALA A 70 7.96 2.74 -9.19
N THR A 71 8.03 3.77 -8.34
CA THR A 71 9.21 4.09 -7.54
C THR A 71 9.56 2.96 -6.58
N LEU A 72 8.59 2.44 -5.81
CA LEU A 72 8.81 1.33 -4.89
C LEU A 72 9.19 0.03 -5.62
N MET A 73 8.56 -0.27 -6.76
CA MET A 73 8.93 -1.45 -7.55
C MET A 73 10.40 -1.40 -7.99
N ARG A 74 10.90 -0.24 -8.40
CA ARG A 74 12.31 -0.06 -8.80
C ARG A 74 13.28 -0.32 -7.67
N GLN A 75 12.94 0.05 -6.43
CA GLN A 75 13.78 -0.19 -5.26
C GLN A 75 14.02 -1.68 -4.97
N HIS A 76 13.15 -2.56 -5.46
CA HIS A 76 13.25 -4.01 -5.28
C HIS A 76 13.79 -4.74 -6.51
N MET A 77 14.13 -4.03 -7.57
CA MET A 77 14.71 -4.61 -8.78
C MET A 77 16.22 -4.42 -8.80
N ASN A 78 16.93 -5.34 -9.45
CA ASN A 78 18.38 -5.27 -9.56
C ASN A 78 18.81 -4.08 -10.45
N PRO A 79 19.51 -3.07 -9.89
CA PRO A 79 19.95 -1.90 -10.65
C PRO A 79 21.10 -2.20 -11.61
N ASP A 80 21.82 -3.32 -11.42
CA ASP A 80 23.03 -3.67 -12.17
C ASP A 80 22.74 -4.32 -13.54
N ILE A 81 21.46 -4.49 -13.89
CA ILE A 81 21.05 -5.00 -15.20
C ILE A 81 21.17 -3.89 -16.26
N SER A 82 22.32 -3.87 -16.96
CA SER A 82 22.63 -2.91 -18.04
C SER A 82 21.50 -2.82 -19.09
N GLY A 83 21.02 -1.60 -19.34
CA GLY A 83 19.94 -1.30 -20.31
C GLY A 83 18.55 -1.81 -19.94
N GLY A 84 18.42 -2.63 -18.89
CA GLY A 84 17.20 -3.37 -18.58
C GLY A 84 16.22 -2.60 -17.72
N LEU A 85 16.63 -2.14 -16.53
CA LEU A 85 15.67 -1.65 -15.54
C LEU A 85 14.82 -0.47 -16.07
N ASP A 86 15.45 0.48 -16.73
CA ASP A 86 14.76 1.67 -17.22
C ASP A 86 13.87 1.42 -18.44
N SER A 87 14.26 0.48 -19.30
CA SER A 87 13.46 0.09 -20.47
C SER A 87 12.21 -0.69 -20.07
N LEU A 88 12.18 -1.35 -18.89
CA LEU A 88 10.98 -2.02 -18.38
C LEU A 88 9.83 -1.04 -18.14
N PHE A 89 10.13 0.18 -17.67
CA PHE A 89 9.12 1.18 -17.26
C PHE A 89 8.85 2.25 -18.32
N LYS A 90 9.60 2.27 -19.43
CA LYS A 90 9.47 3.26 -20.51
C LYS A 90 8.85 2.64 -21.75
N SER A 91 8.31 3.48 -22.63
CA SER A 91 7.84 3.09 -23.97
C SER A 91 6.90 1.86 -23.96
N PHE A 92 7.29 0.78 -24.63
CA PHE A 92 6.55 -0.48 -24.72
C PHE A 92 7.02 -1.53 -23.71
N GLY A 93 7.76 -1.12 -22.68
CA GLY A 93 8.22 -2.00 -21.61
C GLY A 93 7.05 -2.62 -20.83
N PRO A 94 7.23 -3.83 -20.27
CA PRO A 94 6.17 -4.55 -19.56
C PRO A 94 5.60 -3.82 -18.33
N LEU A 95 6.34 -2.85 -17.78
CA LEU A 95 5.97 -2.03 -16.63
C LEU A 95 5.73 -0.58 -17.03
N SER A 96 5.49 -0.27 -18.30
CA SER A 96 5.25 1.11 -18.75
C SER A 96 3.89 1.65 -18.34
N THR A 97 2.90 0.78 -18.14
CA THR A 97 1.53 1.17 -17.76
C THR A 97 1.23 0.87 -16.30
N ALA A 98 0.34 1.67 -15.70
CA ALA A 98 -0.17 1.45 -14.35
C ALA A 98 -0.77 0.05 -14.19
N SER A 99 -1.58 -0.39 -15.14
CA SER A 99 -2.19 -1.73 -15.10
C SER A 99 -1.15 -2.85 -15.16
N GLY A 100 -0.09 -2.68 -15.97
CA GLY A 100 1.04 -3.62 -16.02
C GLY A 100 1.75 -3.73 -14.67
N ARG A 101 2.08 -2.57 -14.06
CA ARG A 101 2.70 -2.51 -12.73
C ARG A 101 1.83 -3.17 -11.66
N ILE A 102 0.55 -2.82 -11.58
CA ILE A 102 -0.40 -3.38 -10.61
C ILE A 102 -0.50 -4.91 -10.75
N LYS A 103 -0.62 -5.43 -11.98
CA LYS A 103 -0.70 -6.87 -12.24
C LYS A 103 0.58 -7.60 -11.88
N ILE A 104 1.74 -7.08 -12.28
CA ILE A 104 3.03 -7.72 -11.97
C ILE A 104 3.29 -7.73 -10.47
N ALA A 105 3.08 -6.60 -9.77
CA ALA A 105 3.24 -6.54 -8.32
C ALA A 105 2.32 -7.54 -7.60
N ALA A 106 1.07 -7.70 -8.04
CA ALA A 106 0.16 -8.70 -7.51
C ALA A 106 0.61 -10.14 -7.83
N SER A 107 1.04 -10.43 -9.06
CA SER A 107 1.55 -11.74 -9.46
C SER A 107 2.81 -12.15 -8.69
N LEU A 108 3.65 -11.19 -8.29
CA LEU A 108 4.82 -11.42 -7.44
C LEU A 108 4.47 -11.53 -5.94
N ARG A 109 3.18 -11.48 -5.57
CA ARG A 109 2.69 -11.45 -4.17
C ARG A 109 3.18 -10.24 -3.38
N TRP A 110 3.54 -9.15 -4.07
CA TRP A 110 3.89 -7.88 -3.43
C TRP A 110 2.67 -7.07 -3.03
N LEU A 111 1.53 -7.36 -3.65
CA LEU A 111 0.22 -6.81 -3.28
C LEU A 111 -0.69 -7.93 -2.77
N ARG A 112 -1.48 -7.64 -1.75
CA ARG A 112 -2.58 -8.51 -1.34
C ARG A 112 -3.69 -8.48 -2.41
N PRO A 113 -4.49 -9.56 -2.52
CA PRO A 113 -5.62 -9.59 -3.46
C PRO A 113 -6.61 -8.42 -3.30
N SER A 114 -6.85 -7.97 -2.06
CA SER A 114 -7.69 -6.80 -1.77
C SER A 114 -7.07 -5.51 -2.30
N THR A 115 -5.80 -5.24 -1.99
CA THR A 115 -5.06 -4.06 -2.48
C THR A 115 -5.02 -4.01 -4.01
N TYR A 116 -4.76 -5.15 -4.67
CA TYR A 116 -4.83 -5.26 -6.13
C TYR A 116 -6.22 -4.84 -6.68
N ARG A 117 -7.30 -5.39 -6.11
CA ARG A 117 -8.67 -5.04 -6.51
C ARG A 117 -8.94 -3.55 -6.32
N HIS A 118 -8.50 -2.96 -5.21
CA HIS A 118 -8.68 -1.55 -4.91
C HIS A 118 -7.96 -0.65 -5.89
N LEU A 119 -6.70 -0.96 -6.21
CA LEU A 119 -5.94 -0.23 -7.23
C LEU A 119 -6.61 -0.29 -8.61
N GLU A 120 -7.15 -1.44 -8.99
CA GLU A 120 -7.90 -1.58 -10.25
C GLU A 120 -9.21 -0.76 -10.26
N VAL A 121 -9.93 -0.67 -9.14
CA VAL A 121 -11.12 0.20 -9.02
C VAL A 121 -10.71 1.67 -9.15
N LEU A 122 -9.66 2.11 -8.44
CA LEU A 122 -9.15 3.49 -8.55
C LEU A 122 -8.73 3.82 -10.00
N ARG A 123 -8.04 2.89 -10.67
CA ARG A 123 -7.62 3.03 -12.06
C ARG A 123 -8.81 3.18 -13.00
N LYS A 124 -9.86 2.38 -12.84
CA LYS A 124 -11.10 2.47 -13.63
C LYS A 124 -11.77 3.82 -13.43
N ILE A 125 -11.97 4.25 -12.19
CA ILE A 125 -12.58 5.56 -11.87
C ILE A 125 -11.77 6.70 -12.50
N ARG A 126 -10.44 6.69 -12.36
CA ARG A 126 -9.57 7.69 -12.99
C ARG A 126 -9.73 7.72 -14.51
N ASN A 127 -9.80 6.54 -15.15
CA ASN A 127 -9.94 6.46 -16.60
C ASN A 127 -11.27 7.07 -17.07
N GLU A 128 -12.36 6.86 -16.35
CA GLU A 128 -13.64 7.51 -16.67
C GLU A 128 -13.53 9.03 -16.59
N PHE A 129 -12.96 9.57 -15.51
CA PHE A 129 -12.76 11.02 -15.37
C PHE A 129 -11.81 11.62 -16.41
N ALA A 130 -10.84 10.84 -16.88
CA ALA A 130 -9.88 11.28 -17.89
C ALA A 130 -10.42 11.24 -19.33
N HIS A 131 -11.34 10.31 -19.64
CA HIS A 131 -11.82 10.06 -20.99
C HIS A 131 -13.25 10.56 -21.26
N SER A 132 -14.01 10.95 -20.23
CA SER A 132 -15.38 11.44 -20.35
C SER A 132 -15.45 12.96 -20.09
N PRO A 133 -15.53 13.83 -21.13
CA PRO A 133 -15.40 15.28 -20.97
C PRO A 133 -16.46 15.95 -20.10
N PHE A 134 -17.66 15.37 -20.02
CA PHE A 134 -18.80 15.92 -19.29
C PHE A 134 -18.99 15.33 -17.89
N LEU A 135 -18.29 14.24 -17.57
CA LEU A 135 -18.35 13.61 -16.25
C LEU A 135 -17.72 14.52 -15.20
N ASN A 136 -18.48 14.89 -14.17
CA ASN A 136 -18.05 15.87 -13.17
C ASN A 136 -18.32 15.46 -11.72
N SER A 137 -19.00 14.32 -11.47
CA SER A 137 -19.35 13.85 -10.13
C SER A 137 -19.05 12.36 -9.90
N PHE A 138 -18.87 11.98 -8.63
CA PHE A 138 -18.78 10.57 -8.20
C PHE A 138 -20.14 9.87 -8.09
N ASP A 139 -21.24 10.61 -8.25
CA ASP A 139 -22.61 10.08 -8.22
C ASP A 139 -23.11 9.60 -9.61
N GLU A 140 -22.35 9.89 -10.66
CA GLU A 140 -22.67 9.52 -12.04
C GLU A 140 -22.15 8.12 -12.40
N ALA A 141 -22.88 7.42 -13.26
CA ALA A 141 -22.41 6.15 -13.82
C ALA A 141 -21.34 6.41 -14.91
N PRO A 142 -20.32 5.53 -15.05
CA PRO A 142 -20.12 4.29 -14.28
C PRO A 142 -19.30 4.47 -12.99
N VAL A 143 -18.84 5.69 -12.66
CA VAL A 143 -18.01 5.97 -11.48
C VAL A 143 -18.68 5.52 -10.18
N ARG A 144 -19.95 5.87 -9.99
CA ARG A 144 -20.76 5.45 -8.85
C ARG A 144 -20.73 3.93 -8.66
N ASP A 145 -20.88 3.20 -9.76
CA ASP A 145 -21.01 1.75 -9.75
C ASP A 145 -19.66 1.08 -9.46
N PHE A 146 -18.56 1.63 -9.99
CA PHE A 146 -17.21 1.21 -9.62
C PHE A 146 -16.90 1.46 -8.15
N LEU A 147 -17.28 2.62 -7.61
CA LEU A 147 -17.09 2.91 -6.19
C LEU A 147 -17.88 1.96 -5.29
N GLY A 148 -19.04 1.46 -5.76
CA GLY A 148 -19.82 0.42 -5.07
C GLY A 148 -19.15 -0.95 -5.02
N GLN A 149 -18.18 -1.25 -5.90
CA GLN A 149 -17.41 -2.51 -5.90
C GLN A 149 -16.22 -2.49 -4.94
N PHE A 150 -15.89 -1.33 -4.40
CA PHE A 150 -14.78 -1.11 -3.48
C PHE A 150 -15.16 -1.62 -2.08
N GLU A 151 -14.30 -2.43 -1.46
CA GLU A 151 -14.48 -2.78 -0.04
C GLU A 151 -14.46 -1.50 0.80
N PRO A 152 -15.36 -1.36 1.80
CA PRO A 152 -15.45 -0.15 2.61
C PRO A 152 -14.33 -0.10 3.67
N LEU A 153 -13.08 0.09 3.22
CA LEU A 153 -11.87 0.18 4.05
C LEU A 153 -12.01 1.21 5.19
N GLU A 154 -12.68 2.31 4.89
CA GLU A 154 -12.90 3.43 5.79
C GLU A 154 -13.80 3.09 6.98
N LYS A 155 -14.62 2.03 6.94
CA LYS A 155 -15.51 1.67 8.07
C LYS A 155 -14.75 1.35 9.34
N ALA A 156 -13.51 0.89 9.24
CA ALA A 156 -12.64 0.72 10.39
C ALA A 156 -12.50 2.05 11.17
N LEU A 157 -12.41 3.20 10.49
CA LEU A 157 -12.31 4.51 11.13
C LEU A 157 -13.50 4.79 12.05
N TRP A 158 -14.72 4.55 11.58
CA TRP A 158 -15.94 4.75 12.38
C TRP A 158 -15.96 3.86 13.61
N SER A 159 -15.44 2.63 13.52
CA SER A 159 -15.38 1.73 14.68
C SER A 159 -14.47 2.21 15.82
N PHE A 160 -13.50 3.09 15.54
CA PHE A 160 -12.55 3.60 16.53
C PHE A 160 -12.71 5.09 16.84
N MET A 161 -13.47 5.85 16.03
CA MET A 161 -13.52 7.31 16.09
C MET A 161 -14.94 7.87 16.19
N ASP A 162 -15.93 7.03 16.52
CA ASP A 162 -17.38 7.32 16.45
C ASP A 162 -17.75 8.71 16.98
N ASP A 163 -17.30 9.08 18.18
CA ASP A 163 -17.62 10.38 18.81
C ASP A 163 -17.05 11.62 18.08
N ARG A 164 -16.14 11.44 17.12
CA ARG A 164 -15.44 12.53 16.41
C ARG A 164 -15.94 12.76 14.99
N LEU A 165 -16.79 11.88 14.47
CA LEU A 165 -17.24 11.88 13.08
C LEU A 165 -18.76 11.99 13.00
N LEU A 166 -19.28 12.54 11.91
CA LEU A 166 -20.70 12.42 11.61
C LEU A 166 -21.08 10.97 11.25
N PRO A 167 -22.38 10.60 11.34
CA PRO A 167 -22.86 9.30 10.92
C PRO A 167 -22.36 8.92 9.52
N TYR A 168 -22.01 7.65 9.35
CA TYR A 168 -21.40 7.13 8.12
C TYR A 168 -22.28 7.38 6.88
N GLU A 169 -23.60 7.42 7.06
CA GLU A 169 -24.59 7.72 6.02
C GLU A 169 -24.46 9.14 5.44
N GLY A 170 -23.85 10.07 6.19
CA GLY A 170 -23.61 11.44 5.76
C GLY A 170 -22.36 11.62 4.88
N VAL A 171 -21.60 10.55 4.63
CA VAL A 171 -20.36 10.62 3.86
C VAL A 171 -20.65 10.61 2.36
N SER A 172 -20.26 11.68 1.65
CA SER A 172 -20.44 11.77 0.21
C SER A 172 -19.58 10.75 -0.55
N ARG A 173 -19.98 10.36 -1.77
CA ARG A 173 -19.18 9.47 -2.64
C ARG A 173 -17.81 10.04 -2.98
N ARG A 174 -17.70 11.37 -3.09
CA ARG A 174 -16.41 12.06 -3.24
C ARG A 174 -15.50 11.84 -2.03
N GLN A 175 -16.03 12.00 -0.81
CA GLN A 175 -15.27 11.73 0.41
C GLN A 175 -14.90 10.25 0.50
N LEU A 176 -15.82 9.32 0.21
CA LEU A 176 -15.53 7.89 0.18
C LEU A 176 -14.39 7.56 -0.79
N TYR A 177 -14.42 8.11 -2.01
CA TYR A 177 -13.32 7.92 -2.96
C TYR A 177 -12.00 8.44 -2.38
N HIS A 178 -11.99 9.64 -1.82
CA HIS A 178 -10.79 10.23 -1.25
C HIS A 178 -10.24 9.36 -0.11
N LEU A 179 -11.06 9.01 0.88
CA LEU A 179 -10.69 8.13 2.00
C LEU A 179 -10.11 6.80 1.49
N ARG A 180 -10.78 6.14 0.56
CA ARG A 180 -10.36 4.84 0.01
C ARG A 180 -9.08 4.95 -0.81
N ALA A 181 -8.89 6.04 -1.56
CA ALA A 181 -7.66 6.29 -2.31
C ALA A 181 -6.47 6.47 -1.35
N THR A 182 -6.63 7.25 -0.29
CA THR A 182 -5.61 7.45 0.76
C THR A 182 -5.24 6.13 1.44
N LEU A 183 -6.23 5.38 1.93
CA LEU A 183 -6.01 4.12 2.65
C LEU A 183 -5.38 3.06 1.73
N THR A 184 -5.82 3.00 0.47
CA THR A 184 -5.24 2.09 -0.54
C THR A 184 -3.80 2.47 -0.87
N CYS A 185 -3.49 3.77 -0.97
CA CYS A 185 -2.14 4.25 -1.21
C CYS A 185 -1.21 3.86 -0.05
N ALA A 186 -1.59 4.15 1.19
CA ALA A 186 -0.82 3.78 2.37
C ALA A 186 -0.61 2.26 2.45
N ARG A 187 -1.64 1.47 2.17
CA ARG A 187 -1.53 0.01 2.15
C ARG A 187 -0.62 -0.51 1.05
N MET A 188 -0.70 0.07 -0.15
CA MET A 188 0.20 -0.26 -1.26
C MET A 188 1.65 0.06 -0.92
N ILE A 189 1.92 1.23 -0.33
CA ILE A 189 3.27 1.62 0.10
C ILE A 189 3.82 0.62 1.11
N GLU A 190 3.04 0.28 2.14
CA GLU A 190 3.42 -0.73 3.14
C GLU A 190 3.73 -2.08 2.48
N GLU A 191 2.79 -2.60 1.68
CA GLU A 191 2.89 -3.93 1.09
C GLU A 191 4.08 -4.04 0.14
N VAL A 192 4.25 -3.09 -0.78
CA VAL A 192 5.34 -3.13 -1.75
C VAL A 192 6.69 -2.90 -1.08
N THR A 193 6.77 -2.14 0.02
CA THR A 193 8.02 -1.97 0.79
C THR A 193 8.41 -3.22 1.58
N CYS A 194 7.42 -3.97 2.08
CA CYS A 194 7.64 -5.08 3.01
C CYS A 194 7.69 -6.44 2.32
N ALA A 195 6.70 -6.75 1.48
CA ALA A 195 6.49 -8.09 0.94
C ALA A 195 7.68 -8.62 0.13
N PRO A 196 8.36 -7.85 -0.74
CA PRO A 196 9.50 -8.36 -1.47
C PRO A 196 10.63 -8.82 -0.55
N ARG A 197 10.93 -8.02 0.49
CA ARG A 197 11.95 -8.34 1.49
C ARG A 197 11.55 -9.55 2.33
N ALA A 198 10.31 -9.59 2.81
CA ALA A 198 9.79 -10.72 3.58
C ALA A 198 9.91 -12.03 2.77
N ILE A 199 9.46 -12.03 1.51
CA ILE A 199 9.54 -13.20 0.62
C ILE A 199 11.00 -13.62 0.41
N SER A 200 11.92 -12.68 0.18
CA SER A 200 13.35 -13.00 -0.01
C SER A 200 13.99 -13.63 1.22
N MET A 201 13.43 -13.39 2.41
CA MET A 201 13.86 -13.96 3.69
C MET A 201 13.11 -15.25 4.06
N GLY A 202 12.26 -15.78 3.17
CA GLY A 202 11.44 -16.96 3.42
C GLY A 202 10.25 -16.72 4.37
N LEU A 203 9.90 -15.45 4.62
CA LEU A 203 8.75 -15.07 5.43
C LEU A 203 7.49 -14.91 4.56
N SER A 204 6.33 -14.92 5.22
CA SER A 204 5.07 -14.56 4.58
C SER A 204 5.08 -13.10 4.09
N PRO A 205 4.40 -12.76 2.98
CA PRO A 205 4.22 -11.37 2.55
C PRO A 205 3.58 -10.45 3.61
N SER A 206 2.88 -11.03 4.61
CA SER A 206 2.25 -10.31 5.71
C SER A 206 3.10 -10.22 6.98
N ALA A 207 4.36 -10.62 6.95
CA ALA A 207 5.23 -10.79 8.13
C ALA A 207 5.31 -9.54 9.04
N LEU A 208 5.12 -8.34 8.50
CA LEU A 208 5.08 -7.10 9.28
C LEU A 208 4.09 -7.14 10.45
N HIS A 209 2.92 -7.75 10.24
CA HIS A 209 1.80 -7.69 11.18
C HIS A 209 1.56 -9.00 11.96
N GLU A 210 2.33 -10.06 11.72
CA GLU A 210 2.07 -11.40 12.29
C GLU A 210 2.23 -11.45 13.82
N ASP A 211 3.15 -10.66 14.38
CA ASP A 211 3.42 -10.62 15.82
C ASP A 211 2.74 -9.41 16.51
N GLY A 212 1.78 -8.78 15.84
CA GLY A 212 0.97 -7.68 16.37
C GLY A 212 1.56 -6.28 16.20
N PHE A 213 0.76 -5.26 16.50
CA PHE A 213 1.08 -3.85 16.22
C PHE A 213 2.20 -3.28 17.12
N SER A 214 2.41 -3.84 18.31
CA SER A 214 3.43 -3.35 19.25
C SER A 214 4.84 -3.37 18.64
N VAL A 215 5.15 -4.41 17.86
CA VAL A 215 6.46 -4.62 17.23
C VAL A 215 6.60 -4.01 15.83
N VAL A 216 5.55 -3.38 15.30
CA VAL A 216 5.62 -2.71 13.99
C VAL A 216 6.60 -1.52 14.08
N PRO A 217 7.58 -1.39 13.15
CA PRO A 217 8.55 -0.30 13.18
C PRO A 217 7.92 1.08 13.02
N LYS A 218 8.60 2.10 13.56
CA LYS A 218 8.07 3.48 13.63
C LYS A 218 7.59 4.04 12.28
N PRO A 219 8.34 3.96 11.16
CA PRO A 219 7.88 4.53 9.90
C PRO A 219 6.50 4.03 9.47
N PHE A 220 6.22 2.73 9.64
CA PHE A 220 4.92 2.15 9.29
C PHE A 220 3.80 2.64 10.20
N LYS A 221 4.10 2.87 11.49
CA LYS A 221 3.16 3.53 12.42
C LYS A 221 2.89 4.98 12.00
N GLU A 222 3.91 5.70 11.55
CA GLU A 222 3.76 7.06 11.02
C GLU A 222 2.94 7.08 9.72
N LEU A 223 3.14 6.11 8.82
CA LEU A 223 2.34 5.95 7.60
C LEU A 223 0.85 5.73 7.91
N VAL A 224 0.56 4.85 8.87
CA VAL A 224 -0.81 4.65 9.36
C VAL A 224 -1.35 5.96 9.95
N ARG A 225 -0.59 6.63 10.84
CA ARG A 225 -1.00 7.92 11.42
C ARG A 225 -1.32 8.97 10.36
N ALA A 226 -0.45 9.13 9.37
CA ALA A 226 -0.65 10.05 8.25
C ALA A 226 -1.96 9.74 7.50
N SER A 227 -2.22 8.46 7.19
CA SER A 227 -3.47 8.08 6.52
C SER A 227 -4.72 8.36 7.36
N LEU A 228 -4.64 8.16 8.69
CA LEU A 228 -5.72 8.49 9.63
C LEU A 228 -5.93 10.01 9.74
N GLU A 229 -4.87 10.80 9.73
CA GLU A 229 -4.95 12.27 9.76
C GLU A 229 -5.58 12.84 8.49
N VAL A 230 -5.22 12.32 7.32
CA VAL A 230 -5.92 12.63 6.06
C VAL A 230 -7.38 12.24 6.19
N ALA A 231 -7.67 11.03 6.68
CA ALA A 231 -9.04 10.57 6.83
C ALA A 231 -9.87 11.49 7.73
N MET A 232 -9.30 11.93 8.85
CA MET A 232 -9.90 12.93 9.72
C MET A 232 -10.03 14.31 9.09
N HIS A 233 -9.17 14.68 8.16
CA HIS A 233 -9.30 15.95 7.43
C HIS A 233 -10.46 15.89 6.43
N VAL A 234 -10.67 14.74 5.78
CA VAL A 234 -11.67 14.53 4.72
C VAL A 234 -13.05 14.20 5.28
N ALA A 235 -13.11 13.45 6.37
CA ALA A 235 -14.35 12.97 6.95
C ALA A 235 -15.21 14.12 7.48
N PRO A 236 -16.55 14.03 7.35
CA PRO A 236 -17.46 15.04 7.86
C PRO A 236 -17.42 15.07 9.40
N LYS A 237 -17.37 16.28 9.97
CA LYS A 237 -17.28 16.52 11.42
C LYS A 237 -18.52 17.23 11.94
N PRO A 238 -18.89 17.04 13.22
CA PRO A 238 -19.83 17.91 13.91
C PRO A 238 -19.37 19.37 13.79
N ILE A 239 -20.34 20.29 13.60
CA ILE A 239 -20.12 21.74 13.58
C ILE A 239 -19.74 22.22 14.98
#